data_AF-A0A3M1LD00-F1
#
_entry.id   AF-A0A3M1LD00-F1
#
_cell.length_a   1.000
_cell.length_b   1.000
_cell.length_c   1.000
_cell.angle_alpha   90.00
_cell.angle_beta   90.00
_cell.angle_gamma   90.00
#
_symmetry.space_group_name_H-M   'P 1'
#
loop_
_entity.id
_entity.type
_entity.pdbx_description
1 polymer ?
#
loop_
_entity_poly.entity_id
_entity_poly.type
_entity_poly.pdbx_seq_one_letter_code
_entity_poly.pdbx_strand_id
1 'polypeptide(L)'
;MSRDIETLLEECLLQLRAGASVEECLARYPEQAEALRPYLTLMAEIRALPRPQARPEAVRAGRERMLAALAAKKQAAPPPTLLERIGQFLGGLRPMAPAWRAAVAMLLVVVVIGGSLSVVLASESLPGDPLYPVKRASEEVQLFLAFSPATRAQLLAHFAQE
;
A
#
# COMPACT_ATOMS: atom_id res chain seq x y z
N MET A 1 -26.28 27.37 13.13
CA MET A 1 -24.88 26.98 12.90
C MET A 1 -24.38 27.82 11.73
N SER A 2 -23.64 28.89 12.02
CA SER A 2 -22.92 29.64 10.98
C SER A 2 -21.99 28.67 10.28
N ARG A 3 -22.07 28.59 8.94
CA ARG A 3 -21.05 27.86 8.18
C ARG A 3 -19.70 28.52 8.47
N ASP A 4 -18.70 27.68 8.69
CA ASP A 4 -17.36 28.15 8.97
C ASP A 4 -16.80 28.94 7.79
N ILE A 5 -16.09 30.03 8.08
CA ILE A 5 -15.59 30.94 7.05
C ILE A 5 -14.60 30.24 6.11
N GLU A 6 -13.87 29.26 6.63
CA GLU A 6 -12.94 28.43 5.85
C GLU A 6 -13.68 27.65 4.75
N THR A 7 -14.84 27.07 5.08
CA THR A 7 -15.64 26.31 4.12
C THR A 7 -16.21 27.23 3.03
N LEU A 8 -16.66 28.42 3.41
CA LEU A 8 -17.17 29.42 2.46
C LEU A 8 -16.05 29.92 1.54
N LEU A 9 -14.85 30.14 2.08
CA LEU A 9 -13.68 30.53 1.31
C LEU A 9 -13.30 29.45 0.30
N GLU A 10 -13.27 28.17 0.69
CA GLU A 10 -12.95 27.06 -0.22
C GLU A 10 -13.94 26.97 -1.40
N GLU A 11 -15.24 27.14 -1.14
CA GLU A 11 -16.26 27.15 -2.20
C GLU A 11 -16.08 28.35 -3.15
N CYS A 12 -15.82 29.55 -2.62
CA CYS A 12 -15.52 30.74 -3.41
C CYS A 12 -14.24 30.56 -4.25
N LEU A 13 -13.21 29.91 -3.70
CA LEU A 13 -11.97 29.63 -4.43
C LEU A 13 -12.19 28.66 -5.60
N LEU A 14 -13.05 27.65 -5.43
CA LEU A 14 -13.44 26.74 -6.50
C LEU A 14 -14.18 27.49 -7.62
N GLN A 15 -15.10 28.39 -7.27
CA GLN A 15 -15.84 29.19 -8.25
C GLN A 15 -14.93 30.19 -8.99
N LEU A 16 -14.03 30.86 -8.28
CA LEU A 16 -13.00 31.69 -8.90
C LEU A 16 -12.17 30.91 -9.92
N ARG A 17 -11.76 29.68 -9.60
CA ARG A 17 -11.02 28.80 -10.54
C ARG A 17 -11.86 28.45 -11.77
N ALA A 18 -13.17 28.28 -11.61
CA ALA A 18 -14.10 28.03 -12.70
C ALA A 18 -14.38 29.29 -13.57
N GLY A 19 -13.97 30.47 -13.13
CA GLY A 19 -14.08 31.72 -13.88
C GLY A 19 -15.04 32.75 -13.30
N ALA A 20 -15.65 32.50 -12.14
CA ALA A 20 -16.51 33.47 -11.46
C ALA A 20 -15.71 34.71 -11.00
N SER A 21 -16.39 35.84 -10.87
CA SER A 21 -15.80 37.07 -10.31
C SER A 21 -15.80 37.07 -8.78
N VAL A 22 -15.02 37.97 -8.18
CA VAL A 22 -15.01 38.15 -6.71
C VAL A 22 -16.38 38.63 -6.23
N GLU A 23 -17.02 39.52 -7.00
CA GLU A 23 -18.33 40.08 -6.72
C GLU A 23 -19.43 39.00 -6.73
N GLU A 24 -19.38 38.06 -7.68
CA GLU A 24 -20.30 36.91 -7.74
C GLU A 24 -20.16 36.01 -6.51
N CYS A 25 -18.93 35.77 -6.05
CA CYS A 25 -18.65 34.98 -4.86
C CYS A 25 -19.17 35.67 -3.58
N LEU A 26 -18.98 36.99 -3.47
CA LEU A 26 -19.44 37.78 -2.33
C LEU A 26 -20.97 37.94 -2.28
N ALA A 27 -21.63 38.04 -3.44
CA ALA A 27 -23.09 38.13 -3.52
C ALA A 27 -23.81 36.88 -3.00
N ARG A 28 -23.13 35.72 -3.04
CA ARG A 28 -23.65 34.44 -2.54
C ARG A 28 -23.63 34.33 -1.01
N TYR A 29 -22.74 35.08 -0.35
CA TYR A 29 -22.52 35.07 1.09
C TYR A 29 -22.48 36.50 1.66
N PRO A 30 -23.60 37.25 1.62
CA PRO A 30 -23.62 38.67 1.98
C PRO A 30 -23.26 38.92 3.45
N GLU A 31 -23.61 37.99 4.35
CA GLU A 31 -23.31 38.14 5.79
C GLU A 31 -21.82 37.95 6.12
N GLN A 32 -21.07 37.22 5.30
CA GLN A 32 -19.62 36.99 5.48
C GLN A 32 -18.79 37.78 4.46
N ALA A 33 -19.42 38.65 3.67
CA ALA A 33 -18.77 39.32 2.54
C ALA A 33 -17.60 40.21 2.98
N GLU A 34 -17.73 40.95 4.08
CA GLU A 34 -16.65 41.79 4.59
C GLU A 34 -15.42 40.96 5.01
N ALA A 35 -15.67 39.80 5.63
CA ALA A 35 -14.61 38.92 6.08
C ALA A 35 -13.94 38.15 4.92
N LEU A 36 -14.69 37.77 3.88
CA LEU A 36 -14.17 37.04 2.71
C LEU A 36 -13.46 37.94 1.68
N ARG A 37 -13.89 39.19 1.53
CA ARG A 37 -13.37 40.15 0.54
C ARG A 37 -11.83 40.22 0.49
N PRO A 38 -11.09 40.42 1.59
CA PRO A 38 -9.63 40.55 1.51
C PRO A 38 -8.95 39.30 0.95
N TYR A 39 -9.44 38.10 1.30
CA TYR A 39 -8.88 36.84 0.83
C TYR A 39 -9.14 36.60 -0.66
N LEU A 40 -10.36 36.89 -1.12
CA LEU A 40 -10.74 36.71 -2.52
C LEU A 40 -10.02 37.71 -3.44
N THR A 41 -9.87 38.96 -3.00
CA THR A 41 -9.11 39.98 -3.75
C THR A 41 -7.64 39.57 -3.89
N LEU A 42 -6.99 39.16 -2.80
CA LEU A 42 -5.60 38.69 -2.84
C LEU A 42 -5.43 37.51 -3.81
N MET A 43 -6.37 36.55 -3.80
CA MET A 43 -6.31 35.43 -4.73
C MET A 43 -6.49 35.86 -6.18
N ALA A 44 -7.38 36.82 -6.45
CA ALA A 44 -7.57 37.37 -7.79
C ALA A 44 -6.29 38.07 -8.30
N GLU A 45 -5.62 38.84 -7.45
CA GLU A 45 -4.33 39.48 -7.77
C GLU A 45 -3.23 38.46 -8.06
N ILE A 46 -3.07 37.43 -7.22
CA ILE A 46 -2.09 36.35 -7.44
C ILE A 46 -2.36 35.64 -8.77
N ARG A 47 -3.63 35.42 -9.12
CA ARG A 47 -4.00 34.77 -10.39
C ARG A 47 -3.76 35.64 -11.61
N ALA A 48 -3.82 36.97 -11.46
CA ALA A 48 -3.50 37.91 -12.52
C ALA A 48 -1.98 37.99 -12.81
N LEU A 49 -1.13 37.47 -11.91
CA LEU A 49 0.30 37.44 -12.13
C LEU A 49 0.67 36.57 -13.34
N PRO A 50 1.67 36.97 -14.14
CA PRO A 50 2.18 36.14 -15.23
C PRO A 50 2.61 34.77 -14.72
N ARG A 51 2.06 33.71 -15.32
CA ARG A 51 2.48 32.34 -14.98
C ARG A 51 3.95 32.15 -15.39
N PRO A 52 4.81 31.60 -14.50
CA PRO A 52 6.17 31.25 -14.87
C PRO A 52 6.16 30.28 -16.05
N GLN A 53 6.70 30.70 -17.19
CA GLN A 53 6.84 29.83 -18.36
C GLN A 53 8.17 29.09 -18.26
N ALA A 54 8.13 27.76 -18.43
CA ALA A 54 9.34 26.96 -18.50
C ALA A 54 10.13 27.33 -19.77
N ARG A 55 11.45 27.52 -19.65
CA ARG A 55 12.31 27.77 -20.82
C ARG A 55 12.31 26.52 -21.72
N PRO A 56 12.08 26.64 -23.04
CA PRO A 56 11.99 25.48 -23.94
C PRO A 56 13.20 24.54 -23.88
N GLU A 57 14.40 25.10 -23.73
CA GLU A 57 15.65 24.33 -23.60
C GLU A 57 15.71 23.49 -22.32
N ALA A 58 15.24 24.04 -21.20
CA ALA A 58 15.19 23.33 -19.92
C ALA A 58 14.20 22.15 -19.97
N VAL A 59 13.06 22.34 -20.65
CA VAL A 59 12.07 21.27 -20.86
C VAL A 59 12.66 20.14 -21.70
N ARG A 60 13.37 20.49 -22.79
CA ARG A 60 14.05 19.51 -23.64
C ARG A 60 15.11 18.73 -22.88
N ALA A 61 16.01 19.43 -22.18
CA ALA A 61 17.06 18.79 -21.38
C ALA A 61 16.48 17.90 -20.27
N GLY A 62 15.38 18.32 -19.63
CA GLY A 62 14.69 17.50 -18.64
C GLY A 62 14.08 16.23 -19.24
N ARG A 63 13.45 16.35 -20.42
CA ARG A 63 12.89 15.20 -21.14
C ARG A 63 13.96 14.20 -21.55
N GLU A 64 15.10 14.67 -22.05
CA GLU A 64 16.23 13.82 -22.41
C GLU A 64 16.79 13.06 -21.20
N ARG A 65 16.99 13.75 -20.07
CA ARG A 65 17.40 13.09 -18.81
C ARG A 65 16.40 12.04 -18.34
N MET A 66 15.11 12.34 -18.42
CA MET A 66 14.05 11.40 -18.07
C MET A 66 14.09 10.14 -18.95
N LEU A 67 14.21 10.31 -20.27
CA LEU A 67 14.30 9.20 -21.21
C LEU A 67 15.56 8.36 -20.99
N ALA A 68 16.70 9.00 -20.73
CA ALA A 68 17.94 8.31 -20.40
C ALA A 68 17.81 7.48 -19.12
N ALA A 69 17.18 8.01 -18.07
CA ALA A 69 16.93 7.28 -16.83
C ALA A 69 16.01 6.06 -17.04
N LEU A 70 14.98 6.21 -17.88
CA LEU A 70 14.09 5.10 -18.24
C LEU A 70 14.81 4.01 -19.05
N ALA A 71 15.68 4.41 -19.99
CA ALA A 71 16.49 3.48 -20.76
C ALA A 71 17.46 2.70 -19.86
N ALA A 72 18.16 3.41 -18.95
CA ALA A 72 19.04 2.78 -17.96
C ALA A 72 18.28 1.79 -17.06
N LYS A 73 17.07 2.14 -16.61
CA LYS A 73 16.23 1.24 -15.80
C LYS A 73 15.74 0.01 -16.55
N LYS A 74 15.52 0.11 -17.88
CA LYS A 74 15.17 -1.04 -18.73
C LYS A 74 16.37 -1.95 -19.00
N GLN A 75 17.58 -1.38 -19.08
CA GLN A 75 18.82 -2.12 -19.31
C GLN A 75 19.35 -2.77 -18.03
N ALA A 76 19.03 -2.22 -16.86
CA ALA A 76 19.20 -2.93 -15.61
C ALA A 76 18.43 -4.24 -15.72
N ALA A 77 19.14 -5.36 -15.62
CA ALA A 77 18.60 -6.69 -15.83
C ALA A 77 17.29 -6.88 -15.04
N PRO A 78 16.30 -7.61 -15.60
CA PRO A 78 15.09 -7.91 -14.85
C PRO A 78 15.48 -8.48 -13.49
N PRO A 79 14.78 -8.09 -12.40
CA PRO A 79 15.07 -8.67 -11.09
C PRO A 79 15.00 -10.20 -11.25
N PRO A 80 15.96 -10.93 -10.67
CA PRO A 80 16.04 -12.38 -10.85
C PRO A 80 14.68 -12.97 -10.52
N THR A 81 14.20 -13.83 -11.40
CA THR A 81 12.90 -14.47 -11.22
C THR A 81 12.89 -15.28 -9.93
N LEU A 82 11.71 -15.48 -9.34
CA LEU A 82 11.57 -16.21 -8.08
C LEU A 82 12.21 -17.62 -8.18
N LEU A 83 12.14 -18.24 -9.36
CA LEU A 83 12.81 -19.49 -9.72
C LEU A 83 14.34 -19.39 -9.73
N GLU A 84 14.93 -18.32 -10.29
CA GLU A 84 16.38 -18.10 -10.25
C GLU A 84 16.89 -17.82 -8.83
N ARG A 85 16.13 -17.09 -8.02
CA ARG A 85 16.46 -16.88 -6.60
C ARG A 85 16.45 -18.20 -5.83
N ILE A 86 15.45 -19.05 -6.05
CA ILE A 86 15.38 -20.40 -5.46
C ILE A 86 16.54 -21.27 -5.97
N GLY A 87 16.86 -21.21 -7.27
CA GLY A 87 17.97 -21.94 -7.88
C GLY A 87 19.34 -21.52 -7.36
N GLN A 88 19.55 -20.24 -7.06
CA GLN A 88 20.78 -19.74 -6.41
C GLN A 88 20.85 -20.15 -4.93
N PHE A 89 19.72 -20.12 -4.22
CA PHE A 89 19.64 -20.57 -2.83
C PHE A 89 19.91 -22.08 -2.70
N LEU A 90 19.37 -22.87 -3.63
CA LEU A 90 19.59 -24.32 -3.72
C LEU A 90 20.95 -24.67 -4.35
N GLY A 91 21.48 -23.83 -5.25
CA GLY A 91 22.79 -24.00 -5.87
C GLY A 91 23.97 -23.71 -4.94
N GLY A 92 23.73 -22.96 -3.85
CA GLY A 92 24.66 -22.81 -2.72
C GLY A 92 24.78 -24.08 -1.86
N LEU A 93 23.83 -25.02 -1.97
CA LEU A 93 23.97 -26.36 -1.43
C LEU A 93 24.82 -27.17 -2.40
N ARG A 94 26.15 -27.00 -2.28
CA ARG A 94 27.16 -27.97 -2.74
C ARG A 94 26.62 -29.38 -2.47
N PRO A 95 26.75 -30.38 -3.38
CA PRO A 95 26.20 -31.70 -3.14
C PRO A 95 26.91 -32.33 -1.93
N MET A 96 26.35 -32.10 -0.75
CA MET A 96 26.83 -32.67 0.49
C MET A 96 26.39 -34.12 0.53
N ALA A 97 27.29 -34.95 1.07
CA ALA A 97 27.25 -36.40 1.00
C ALA A 97 25.83 -36.96 1.25
N PRO A 98 25.45 -38.08 0.60
CA PRO A 98 24.10 -38.65 0.66
C PRO A 98 23.57 -38.87 2.09
N ALA A 99 24.47 -38.99 3.08
CA ALA A 99 24.14 -39.06 4.50
C ALA A 99 23.35 -37.85 5.04
N TRP A 100 23.59 -36.63 4.54
CA TRP A 100 22.86 -35.46 5.06
C TRP A 100 21.44 -35.37 4.53
N ARG A 101 21.20 -35.87 3.31
CA ARG A 101 19.84 -36.00 2.77
C ARG A 101 19.01 -36.96 3.61
N ALA A 102 19.59 -38.08 4.04
CA ALA A 102 18.92 -39.03 4.92
C ALA A 102 18.63 -38.43 6.30
N ALA A 103 19.57 -37.67 6.88
CA ALA A 103 19.37 -36.98 8.15
C ALA A 103 18.27 -35.91 8.08
N VAL A 104 18.23 -35.11 7.01
CA VAL A 104 17.18 -34.11 6.79
C VAL A 104 15.83 -34.76 6.53
N ALA A 105 15.76 -35.84 5.75
CA ALA A 105 14.54 -36.59 5.54
C ALA A 105 14.02 -37.20 6.85
N MET A 106 14.91 -37.75 7.68
CA MET A 106 14.56 -38.29 8.99
C MET A 106 14.09 -37.21 9.96
N LEU A 107 14.74 -36.04 9.97
CA LEU A 107 14.31 -34.88 10.73
C LEU A 107 12.92 -34.39 10.28
N LEU A 108 12.68 -34.31 8.98
CA LEU A 108 11.35 -33.96 8.44
C LEU A 108 10.28 -34.97 8.85
N VAL A 109 10.59 -36.27 8.80
CA VAL A 109 9.67 -37.31 9.29
C VAL A 109 9.39 -37.15 10.78
N VAL A 110 10.42 -36.89 11.60
CA VAL A 110 10.26 -36.62 13.05
C VAL A 110 9.46 -35.34 13.30
N VAL A 111 9.63 -34.30 12.49
CA VAL A 111 8.87 -33.04 12.61
C VAL A 111 7.42 -33.21 12.16
N VAL A 112 7.15 -33.99 11.10
CA VAL A 112 5.79 -34.28 10.65
C VAL A 112 5.05 -35.14 11.67
N ILE A 113 5.71 -36.17 12.19
CA ILE A 113 5.14 -37.04 13.23
C ILE A 113 5.00 -36.28 14.56
N GLY A 114 6.02 -35.54 14.99
CA GLY A 114 6.00 -34.75 16.23
C GLY A 114 5.06 -33.54 16.17
N GLY A 115 4.99 -32.86 15.04
CA GLY A 115 4.07 -31.75 14.79
C GLY A 115 2.61 -32.18 14.82
N SER A 116 2.31 -33.40 14.36
CA SER A 116 0.95 -33.96 14.45
C SER A 116 0.46 -34.17 15.89
N LEU A 117 1.38 -34.45 16.83
CA LEU A 117 1.06 -34.59 18.26
C LEU A 117 0.84 -33.23 18.96
N SER A 118 1.53 -32.17 18.50
CA SER A 118 1.35 -30.81 19.04
C SER A 118 0.05 -30.14 18.59
N VAL A 119 -0.47 -30.48 17.40
CA VAL A 119 -1.73 -29.91 16.87
C VAL A 119 -2.96 -30.39 17.64
N VAL A 120 -2.92 -31.61 18.23
CA VAL A 120 -4.03 -32.16 19.02
C VAL A 120 -4.19 -31.47 20.39
N LEU A 121 -3.11 -30.91 20.95
CA LEU A 121 -3.14 -30.17 22.23
C LEU A 121 -3.36 -28.66 22.04
N ALA A 122 -3.21 -28.14 20.81
CA ALA A 122 -3.36 -26.73 20.49
C ALA A 122 -4.81 -26.29 20.24
N SER A 123 -5.77 -27.22 20.19
CA SER A 123 -7.18 -26.89 19.94
C SER A 123 -7.83 -26.12 21.10
N GLU A 124 -7.29 -26.19 22.33
CA GLU A 124 -7.80 -25.44 23.50
C GLU A 124 -6.94 -24.24 23.92
N SER A 125 -5.88 -23.90 23.17
CA SER A 125 -4.97 -22.83 23.62
C SER A 125 -5.59 -21.44 23.42
N LEU A 126 -5.65 -20.65 24.51
CA LEU A 126 -6.15 -19.28 24.51
C LEU A 126 -5.09 -18.28 24.02
N PRO A 127 -5.50 -17.04 23.65
CA PRO A 127 -4.55 -15.97 23.30
C PRO A 127 -3.60 -15.69 24.48
N GLY A 128 -2.33 -16.08 24.34
CA GLY A 128 -1.30 -15.94 25.38
C GLY A 128 -0.54 -17.21 25.70
N ASP A 129 -1.06 -18.38 25.32
CA ASP A 129 -0.37 -19.65 25.51
C ASP A 129 0.79 -19.86 24.53
N PRO A 130 1.84 -20.60 24.93
CA PRO A 130 3.01 -20.85 24.07
C PRO A 130 2.69 -21.65 22.80
N LEU A 131 1.55 -22.35 22.77
CA LEU A 131 1.06 -23.11 21.62
C LEU A 131 0.14 -22.30 20.68
N TYR A 132 -0.30 -21.11 21.10
CA TYR A 132 -1.15 -20.22 20.31
C TYR A 132 -0.54 -19.82 18.95
N PRO A 133 0.78 -19.57 18.82
CA PRO A 133 1.40 -19.31 17.52
C PRO A 133 1.25 -20.47 16.53
N VAL A 134 1.19 -21.71 17.04
CA VAL A 134 1.02 -22.91 16.21
C VAL A 134 -0.43 -23.01 15.70
N LYS A 135 -1.41 -22.70 16.56
CA LYS A 135 -2.83 -22.58 16.16
C LYS A 135 -3.01 -21.52 15.07
N ARG A 136 -2.40 -20.34 15.24
CA ARG A 136 -2.44 -19.27 14.23
C ARG A 136 -1.85 -19.68 12.88
N ALA A 137 -0.75 -20.42 12.89
CA ALA A 137 -0.12 -20.88 11.66
C ALA A 137 -0.99 -21.90 10.90
N SER A 138 -1.71 -22.79 11.60
CA SER A 138 -2.59 -23.75 10.95
C SER A 138 -3.85 -23.09 10.37
N GLU A 139 -4.44 -22.11 11.07
CA GLU A 139 -5.54 -21.27 10.57
C GLU A 139 -5.14 -20.50 9.31
N GLU A 140 -3.94 -19.92 9.30
CA GLU A 140 -3.42 -19.15 8.16
C GLU A 140 -3.21 -20.04 6.92
N VAL A 141 -2.74 -21.27 7.12
CA VAL A 141 -2.64 -22.27 6.03
C VAL A 141 -4.02 -22.66 5.52
N GLN A 142 -5.01 -22.86 6.39
CA GLN A 142 -6.38 -23.17 5.97
C GLN A 142 -7.01 -22.01 5.18
N LEU A 143 -6.78 -20.76 5.59
CA LEU A 143 -7.23 -19.57 4.86
C LEU A 143 -6.49 -19.39 3.52
N PHE A 144 -5.21 -19.74 3.47
CA PHE A 144 -4.42 -19.70 2.24
C PHE A 144 -4.92 -20.73 1.22
N LEU A 145 -5.22 -21.96 1.68
CA LEU A 145 -5.77 -23.04 0.87
C LEU A 145 -7.25 -22.84 0.51
N ALA A 146 -7.99 -21.99 1.24
CA ALA A 146 -9.33 -21.59 0.86
C ALA A 146 -9.27 -20.61 -0.32
N PHE A 147 -9.34 -21.13 -1.55
CA PHE A 147 -9.26 -20.33 -2.78
C PHE A 147 -10.49 -19.47 -3.07
N SER A 148 -11.63 -19.75 -2.42
CA SER A 148 -12.87 -19.00 -2.64
C SER A 148 -13.13 -17.98 -1.53
N PRO A 149 -13.61 -16.76 -1.87
CA PRO A 149 -13.92 -15.73 -0.88
C PRO A 149 -15.07 -16.13 0.05
N ALA A 150 -16.03 -16.92 -0.43
CA ALA A 150 -17.11 -17.45 0.39
C ALA A 150 -16.61 -18.45 1.45
N THR A 151 -15.67 -19.33 1.06
CA THR A 151 -15.04 -20.30 1.97
C THR A 151 -14.18 -19.58 3.01
N ARG A 152 -13.41 -18.56 2.62
CA ARG A 152 -12.65 -17.73 3.57
C ARG A 152 -13.54 -17.03 4.59
N ALA A 153 -14.66 -16.45 4.16
CA ALA A 153 -15.61 -15.79 5.06
C ALA A 153 -16.21 -16.78 6.07
N GLN A 154 -16.53 -18.00 5.64
CA GLN A 154 -17.02 -19.06 6.53
C GLN A 154 -15.95 -19.51 7.53
N LEU A 155 -14.70 -19.70 7.10
CA LEU A 155 -13.59 -20.05 7.99
C LEU A 155 -13.32 -18.95 9.03
N LEU A 156 -13.32 -17.68 8.63
CA LEU A 156 -13.16 -16.56 9.57
C LEU A 156 -14.31 -16.46 10.57
N ALA A 157 -15.56 -16.71 10.12
CA ALA A 157 -16.72 -16.75 11.01
C ALA A 157 -16.63 -17.92 12.01
N HIS A 158 -16.04 -19.04 11.59
CA HIS A 158 -15.81 -20.20 12.45
C HIS A 158 -14.72 -19.92 13.50
N PHE A 159 -13.57 -19.35 13.10
CA PHE A 159 -12.50 -18.99 14.04
C PHE A 159 -12.88 -17.88 15.02
N ALA A 160 -13.84 -17.02 14.66
CA ALA A 160 -14.34 -15.98 15.56
C ALA A 160 -15.31 -16.48 16.64
N GLN A 161 -15.78 -17.73 16.52
CA GLN A 161 -16.68 -18.36 17.49
C GLN A 161 -15.94 -19.29 18.48
N GLU A 162 -14.66 -19.57 18.23
CA GLU A 162 -13.72 -20.23 19.15
C GLU A 162 -13.01 -19.21 20.06
#